data_AF-A0A814A756-F1
#
_entry.id   AF-A0A814A756-F1
#
_cell.length_a   1.000
_cell.length_b   1.000
_cell.length_c   1.000
_cell.angle_alpha   90.00
_cell.angle_beta   90.00
_cell.angle_gamma   90.00
#
_symmetry.space_group_name_H-M   'P 1'
#
loop_
_entity.id
_entity.type
_entity.pdbx_description
1 polymer ?
#
loop_
_entity_poly.entity_id
_entity_poly.type
_entity_poly.pdbx_seq_one_letter_code
_entity_poly.pdbx_strand_id
1 'polypeptide(L)'
;MVDQFSFISKKRKYILLTLISSLCVLLLYKKIDYSIPNTIFLYTNIKESTSTFDTNATTTLTTKKLNIGIIIVSDAKAQQQYKQYGKNLECYAKQHGYTFIILNPKDISVCSHFNNFFFQKHCVVRNYMISMSNLHWLLVLDGDNFIVNSSKLIEEYIPNDENIHVVHYERFYTGEIMAGAYLIQNHVWSHKYLSVWVSFYSKLPKTGYHNHDNGALHMVFLEMIGKDSASQEKCYSKYLQSTNEWNYYKYLRCCRCAIGGQRIFKHVHLLRRGHGFSRDFAVPFINDFILHGYKSDLNKYFYHTDKCTNDWLSNIRQELFVFNMSIARNMTIEKDQYAIRKYSISLGIPDISDCWPNCEKEITGEKLVKYLRALCHD
;
A
#
# COMPACT_ATOMS: atom_id res chain seq x y z
N MET A 1 21.92 29.82 -50.39
CA MET A 1 21.91 28.34 -50.28
C MET A 1 22.95 27.84 -49.25
N VAL A 2 23.19 28.57 -48.16
CA VAL A 2 24.22 28.24 -47.13
C VAL A 2 23.60 28.07 -45.73
N ASP A 3 22.39 28.60 -45.47
CA ASP A 3 21.76 28.52 -44.14
C ASP A 3 20.97 27.22 -43.85
N GLN A 4 20.55 26.46 -44.86
CA GLN A 4 19.84 25.18 -44.63
C GLN A 4 20.76 24.06 -44.14
N PHE A 5 22.05 24.06 -44.53
CA PHE A 5 23.03 23.06 -44.06
C PHE A 5 23.40 23.24 -42.58
N SER A 6 23.45 24.49 -42.10
CA SER A 6 23.71 24.84 -40.70
C SER A 6 22.59 24.35 -39.75
N PHE A 7 21.34 24.46 -40.17
CA PHE A 7 20.18 24.05 -39.37
C PHE A 7 20.03 22.53 -39.26
N ILE A 8 20.28 21.80 -40.35
CA ILE A 8 20.26 20.32 -40.39
C ILE A 8 21.39 19.74 -39.52
N SER A 9 22.57 20.38 -39.52
CA SER A 9 23.71 20.02 -38.68
C SER A 9 23.40 20.14 -37.17
N LYS A 10 22.78 21.25 -36.75
CA LYS A 10 22.35 21.46 -35.36
C LYS A 10 21.28 20.45 -34.92
N LYS A 11 20.28 20.17 -35.76
CA LYS A 11 19.21 19.21 -35.44
C LYS A 11 19.75 17.77 -35.30
N ARG A 12 20.73 17.38 -36.13
CA ARG A 12 21.43 16.10 -35.98
C ARG A 12 22.26 16.02 -34.70
N LYS A 13 22.93 17.10 -34.28
CA LYS A 13 23.63 17.15 -32.98
C LYS A 13 22.68 16.99 -31.79
N TYR A 14 21.50 17.62 -31.81
CA TYR A 14 20.51 17.47 -30.74
C TYR A 14 19.90 16.06 -30.66
N ILE A 15 19.64 15.43 -31.81
CA ILE A 15 19.17 14.03 -31.86
C ILE A 15 20.26 13.08 -31.35
N LEU A 16 21.53 13.31 -31.71
CA LEU A 16 22.63 12.49 -31.21
C LEU A 16 22.82 12.64 -29.70
N LEU A 17 22.72 13.86 -29.16
CA LEU A 17 22.82 14.12 -27.72
C LEU A 17 21.67 13.50 -26.92
N THR A 18 20.45 13.51 -27.44
CA THR A 18 19.29 12.86 -26.80
C THR A 18 19.37 11.34 -26.84
N LEU A 19 19.90 10.75 -27.92
CA LEU A 19 20.17 9.32 -28.01
C LEU A 19 21.30 8.89 -27.06
N ILE A 20 22.38 9.67 -26.96
CA ILE A 20 23.47 9.41 -26.01
C ILE A 20 22.97 9.53 -24.56
N SER A 21 22.18 10.55 -24.24
CA SER A 21 21.57 10.70 -22.92
C SER A 21 20.66 9.51 -22.57
N SER A 22 19.82 9.06 -23.51
CA SER A 22 18.93 7.90 -23.31
C SER A 22 19.72 6.60 -23.13
N LEU A 23 20.82 6.43 -23.89
CA LEU A 23 21.72 5.29 -23.76
C LEU A 23 22.49 5.33 -22.42
N CYS A 24 22.92 6.51 -21.97
CA CYS A 24 23.55 6.68 -20.65
C CYS A 24 22.57 6.38 -19.52
N VAL A 25 21.31 6.78 -19.61
CA VAL A 25 20.27 6.43 -18.63
C VAL A 25 20.01 4.92 -18.62
N LEU A 26 19.95 4.26 -19.78
CA LEU A 26 19.80 2.80 -19.88
C LEU A 26 21.03 2.05 -19.33
N LEU A 27 22.24 2.57 -19.56
CA LEU A 27 23.48 2.00 -19.01
C LEU A 27 23.59 2.23 -17.50
N LEU A 28 23.16 3.38 -16.98
CA LEU A 28 23.04 3.63 -15.55
C LEU A 28 21.98 2.73 -14.92
N TYR A 29 20.85 2.51 -15.59
CA TYR A 29 19.80 1.60 -15.13
C TYR A 29 20.28 0.14 -15.11
N LYS A 30 21.06 -0.29 -16.11
CA LYS A 30 21.72 -1.62 -16.10
C LYS A 30 22.84 -1.75 -15.06
N LYS A 31 23.46 -0.64 -14.64
CA LYS A 31 24.54 -0.63 -13.64
C LYS A 31 24.01 -0.55 -12.20
N ILE A 32 22.72 -0.27 -12.00
CA ILE A 32 22.01 -0.55 -10.74
C ILE A 32 21.65 -2.04 -10.76
N ASP A 33 22.70 -2.86 -10.69
CA ASP A 33 22.58 -4.25 -10.33
C ASP A 33 22.42 -4.28 -8.81
N TYR A 34 21.30 -4.81 -8.31
CA TYR A 34 21.16 -5.09 -6.89
C TYR A 34 22.01 -6.31 -6.56
N SER A 35 23.34 -6.14 -6.53
CA SER A 35 24.20 -7.13 -5.92
C SER A 35 23.93 -7.11 -4.41
N ILE A 36 23.26 -8.16 -3.96
CA ILE A 36 23.19 -8.49 -2.54
C ILE A 36 24.65 -8.64 -2.07
N PRO A 37 25.11 -7.91 -1.04
CA PRO A 37 26.46 -8.08 -0.53
C PRO A 37 26.65 -9.54 -0.10
N ASN A 38 27.69 -10.19 -0.65
CA ASN A 38 28.20 -11.47 -0.17
C ASN A 38 28.63 -11.32 1.29
N THR A 39 27.69 -11.50 2.20
CA THR A 39 27.95 -11.58 3.63
C THR A 39 27.77 -13.04 3.99
N ILE A 40 28.89 -13.72 4.18
CA ILE A 40 28.96 -15.10 4.65
C ILE A 40 28.32 -15.12 6.04
N PHE A 41 27.07 -15.56 6.16
CA PHE A 41 26.47 -15.87 7.45
C PHE A 41 26.84 -17.31 7.81
N LEU A 42 27.71 -17.44 8.81
CA LEU A 42 28.02 -18.70 9.47
C LEU A 42 26.74 -19.22 10.14
N TYR A 43 26.20 -20.33 9.60
CA TYR A 43 25.13 -21.08 10.23
C TYR A 43 25.67 -21.76 11.51
N THR A 44 25.21 -21.30 12.67
CA THR A 44 25.23 -22.13 13.88
C THR A 44 23.90 -22.88 13.97
N ASN A 45 23.99 -24.22 13.94
CA ASN A 45 22.87 -25.13 14.09
C ASN A 45 22.18 -24.90 15.45
N ILE A 46 20.97 -24.33 15.43
CA ILE A 46 20.08 -24.36 16.60
C ILE A 46 19.18 -25.60 16.43
N LYS A 47 19.45 -26.62 17.24
CA LYS A 47 18.56 -27.78 17.42
C LYS A 47 17.20 -27.28 17.94
N GLU A 48 16.14 -27.76 17.31
CA GLU A 48 14.76 -27.60 17.74
C GLU A 48 14.58 -28.03 19.20
N SER A 49 13.99 -27.15 20.01
CA SER A 49 13.35 -27.56 21.26
C SER A 49 11.85 -27.58 21.01
N THR A 50 11.31 -28.79 20.91
CA THR A 50 9.87 -29.05 20.87
C THR A 50 9.30 -28.78 22.26
N SER A 51 8.63 -27.65 22.42
CA SER A 51 7.72 -27.44 23.55
C SER A 51 6.30 -27.80 23.11
N THR A 52 5.80 -28.90 23.67
CA THR A 52 4.41 -29.32 23.61
C THR A 52 3.52 -28.26 24.26
N PHE A 53 2.75 -27.54 23.45
CA PHE A 53 1.70 -26.66 23.96
C PHE A 53 0.48 -27.51 24.37
N ASP A 54 0.19 -27.49 25.67
CA ASP A 54 -1.01 -28.07 26.26
C ASP A 54 -2.26 -27.43 25.65
N THR A 55 -3.09 -28.27 25.04
CA THR A 55 -4.38 -27.91 24.46
C THR A 55 -5.47 -28.24 25.47
N ASN A 56 -5.81 -27.30 26.36
CA ASN A 56 -7.05 -27.36 27.13
C ASN A 56 -7.51 -25.96 27.57
N ALA A 57 -8.18 -25.26 26.65
CA ALA A 57 -9.07 -24.15 26.97
C ALA A 57 -10.16 -24.06 25.90
N THR A 58 -11.11 -24.98 25.96
CA THR A 58 -12.32 -24.96 25.12
C THR A 58 -13.25 -23.86 25.65
N THR A 59 -12.99 -22.63 25.23
CA THR A 59 -13.95 -21.52 25.40
C THR A 59 -14.73 -21.42 24.09
N THR A 60 -15.90 -22.03 24.04
CA THR A 60 -16.85 -21.93 22.91
C THR A 60 -17.49 -20.53 22.90
N LEU A 61 -16.69 -19.52 22.55
CA LEU A 61 -17.21 -18.32 21.91
C LEU A 61 -17.57 -18.73 20.49
N THR A 62 -18.86 -18.78 20.17
CA THR A 62 -19.34 -18.89 18.78
C THR A 62 -18.92 -17.62 18.05
N THR A 63 -17.68 -17.58 17.57
CA THR A 63 -17.19 -16.52 16.68
C THR A 63 -18.01 -16.62 15.40
N LYS A 64 -18.80 -15.56 15.14
CA LYS A 64 -19.55 -15.44 13.88
C LYS A 64 -18.53 -15.58 12.74
N LYS A 65 -18.61 -16.68 11.99
CA LYS A 65 -17.72 -16.92 10.84
C LYS A 65 -17.89 -15.77 9.85
N LEU A 66 -16.87 -14.91 9.75
CA LEU A 66 -16.85 -13.83 8.77
C LEU A 66 -16.66 -14.42 7.38
N ASN A 67 -17.37 -13.86 6.41
CA ASN A 67 -17.20 -14.24 5.01
C ASN A 67 -16.38 -13.12 4.38
N ILE A 68 -15.12 -13.41 4.08
CA ILE A 68 -14.15 -12.42 3.65
C ILE A 68 -13.84 -12.65 2.16
N GLY A 69 -13.87 -11.56 1.39
CA GLY A 69 -13.48 -11.55 -0.01
C GLY A 69 -12.11 -10.89 -0.21
N ILE A 70 -11.26 -11.44 -1.07
CA ILE A 70 -10.09 -10.75 -1.62
C ILE A 70 -10.45 -10.32 -3.03
N ILE A 71 -10.41 -9.02 -3.30
CA ILE A 71 -10.90 -8.45 -4.55
C ILE A 71 -9.83 -7.66 -5.28
N ILE A 72 -9.68 -7.95 -6.58
CA ILE A 72 -8.84 -7.23 -7.52
C ILE A 72 -9.70 -6.74 -8.67
N VAL A 73 -9.63 -5.45 -9.00
CA VAL A 73 -10.23 -4.92 -10.23
C VAL A 73 -9.15 -4.90 -11.30
N SER A 74 -9.37 -5.60 -12.42
CA SER A 74 -8.39 -5.67 -13.51
C SER A 74 -9.02 -6.13 -14.82
N ASP A 75 -8.59 -5.54 -15.93
CA ASP A 75 -8.95 -6.02 -17.26
C ASP A 75 -8.12 -7.27 -17.66
N ALA A 76 -8.49 -7.91 -18.78
CA ALA A 76 -7.82 -9.13 -19.24
C ALA A 76 -6.30 -8.95 -19.46
N LYS A 77 -5.85 -7.76 -19.88
CA LYS A 77 -4.43 -7.48 -20.09
C LYS A 77 -3.67 -7.40 -18.77
N ALA A 78 -4.23 -6.69 -17.79
CA ALA A 78 -3.68 -6.61 -16.45
C ALA A 78 -3.67 -7.98 -15.75
N GLN A 79 -4.73 -8.79 -15.93
CA GLN A 79 -4.76 -10.17 -15.42
C GLN A 79 -3.64 -11.03 -16.01
N GLN A 80 -3.34 -10.89 -17.30
CA GLN A 80 -2.21 -11.58 -17.92
C GLN A 80 -0.86 -11.09 -17.37
N GLN A 81 -0.69 -9.77 -17.23
CA GLN A 81 0.53 -9.15 -16.71
C GLN A 81 0.81 -9.56 -15.25
N TYR A 82 -0.23 -9.61 -14.42
CA TYR A 82 -0.14 -9.90 -12.99
C TYR A 82 -0.56 -11.33 -12.63
N LYS A 83 -0.50 -12.27 -13.59
CA LYS A 83 -0.98 -13.65 -13.44
C LYS A 83 -0.38 -14.36 -12.22
N GLN A 84 0.92 -14.18 -11.95
CA GLN A 84 1.58 -14.80 -10.79
C GLN A 84 1.05 -14.26 -9.46
N TYR A 85 0.79 -12.94 -9.39
CA TYR A 85 0.25 -12.25 -8.22
C TYR A 85 -1.19 -12.70 -7.95
N GLY A 86 -2.02 -12.75 -8.99
CA GLY A 86 -3.39 -13.27 -8.90
C GLY A 86 -3.43 -14.72 -8.41
N LYS A 87 -2.61 -15.61 -8.98
CA LYS A 87 -2.50 -17.01 -8.52
C LYS A 87 -2.04 -17.12 -7.07
N ASN A 88 -1.08 -16.30 -6.67
CA ASN A 88 -0.57 -16.26 -5.31
C ASN A 88 -1.67 -15.91 -4.30
N LEU A 89 -2.48 -14.90 -4.60
CA LEU A 89 -3.63 -14.48 -3.79
C LEU A 89 -4.77 -15.52 -3.82
N GLU A 90 -5.05 -16.13 -4.97
CA GLU A 90 -6.05 -17.19 -5.11
C GLU A 90 -5.71 -18.40 -4.23
N CYS A 91 -4.45 -18.83 -4.21
CA CYS A 91 -3.99 -19.93 -3.35
C CYS A 91 -4.19 -19.61 -1.87
N TYR A 92 -3.82 -18.41 -1.43
CA TYR A 92 -4.03 -17.96 -0.05
C TYR A 92 -5.52 -17.93 0.31
N ALA A 93 -6.36 -17.39 -0.57
CA ALA A 93 -7.81 -17.38 -0.37
C ALA A 93 -8.38 -18.79 -0.20
N LYS A 94 -7.99 -19.72 -1.08
CA LYS A 94 -8.41 -21.12 -1.02
C LYS A 94 -7.98 -21.80 0.28
N GLN A 95 -6.76 -21.55 0.75
CA GLN A 95 -6.21 -22.13 1.98
C GLN A 95 -7.04 -21.73 3.21
N HIS A 96 -7.46 -20.47 3.29
CA HIS A 96 -8.16 -19.92 4.45
C HIS A 96 -9.69 -19.86 4.30
N GLY A 97 -10.22 -20.33 3.16
CA GLY A 97 -11.66 -20.33 2.89
C GLY A 97 -12.22 -18.93 2.61
N TYR A 98 -11.40 -17.99 2.12
CA TYR A 98 -11.85 -16.70 1.62
C TYR A 98 -12.33 -16.81 0.18
N THR A 99 -13.19 -15.87 -0.24
CA THR A 99 -13.63 -15.78 -1.64
C THR A 99 -12.62 -14.95 -2.43
N PHE A 100 -11.99 -15.52 -3.47
CA PHE A 100 -11.13 -14.75 -4.37
C PHE A 100 -11.93 -14.22 -5.56
N ILE A 101 -11.83 -12.92 -5.84
CA ILE A 101 -12.69 -12.22 -6.79
C ILE A 101 -11.81 -11.35 -7.69
N ILE A 102 -11.92 -11.56 -9.00
CA ILE A 102 -11.37 -10.65 -10.00
C ILE A 102 -12.53 -10.04 -10.77
N LEU A 103 -12.63 -8.71 -10.77
CA LEU A 103 -13.66 -7.98 -11.51
C LEU A 103 -13.04 -7.26 -12.69
N ASN A 104 -13.59 -7.50 -13.88
CA ASN A 104 -13.28 -6.68 -15.04
C ASN A 104 -14.15 -5.42 -14.98
N PRO A 105 -13.56 -4.21 -14.99
CA PRO A 105 -14.33 -2.98 -14.90
C PRO A 105 -15.34 -2.80 -16.04
N LYS A 106 -15.11 -3.44 -17.20
CA LYS A 106 -16.03 -3.39 -18.35
C LYS A 106 -17.37 -4.11 -18.09
N ASP A 107 -17.41 -5.03 -17.14
CA ASP A 107 -18.61 -5.80 -16.81
C ASP A 107 -19.59 -5.01 -15.93
N ILE A 108 -19.16 -3.85 -15.41
CA ILE A 108 -19.99 -2.99 -14.56
C ILE A 108 -20.21 -1.64 -15.26
N SER A 109 -21.16 -1.63 -16.19
CA SER A 109 -21.41 -0.53 -17.12
C SER A 109 -21.63 0.84 -16.45
N VAL A 110 -22.22 0.89 -15.26
CA VAL A 110 -22.40 2.14 -14.50
C VAL A 110 -21.08 2.85 -14.19
N CYS A 111 -19.96 2.11 -14.14
CA CYS A 111 -18.63 2.65 -13.89
C CYS A 111 -17.84 2.97 -15.19
N SER A 112 -18.44 2.79 -16.37
CA SER A 112 -17.77 2.99 -17.66
C SER A 112 -17.39 4.45 -17.96
N HIS A 113 -18.03 5.42 -17.31
CA HIS A 113 -17.78 6.86 -17.51
C HIS A 113 -16.48 7.38 -16.87
N PHE A 114 -15.83 6.57 -16.03
CA PHE A 114 -14.52 6.90 -15.47
C PHE A 114 -13.41 6.56 -16.47
N ASN A 115 -12.76 7.58 -17.02
CA ASN A 115 -11.56 7.39 -17.87
C ASN A 115 -10.29 7.13 -17.05
N ASN A 116 -10.36 7.30 -15.73
CA ASN A 116 -9.29 6.98 -14.81
C ASN A 116 -9.55 5.63 -14.14
N PHE A 117 -8.72 4.64 -14.45
CA PHE A 117 -8.83 3.28 -13.93
C PHE A 117 -8.86 3.24 -12.39
N PHE A 118 -8.06 4.07 -11.72
CA PHE A 118 -7.97 4.05 -10.27
C PHE A 118 -9.29 4.48 -9.60
N PHE A 119 -9.99 5.47 -10.15
CA PHE A 119 -11.33 5.83 -9.68
C PHE A 119 -12.38 4.78 -10.10
N GLN A 120 -12.25 4.22 -11.31
CA GLN A 120 -13.12 3.16 -11.80
C GLN A 120 -13.09 1.94 -10.87
N LYS A 121 -11.93 1.56 -10.34
CA LYS A 121 -11.74 0.50 -9.33
C LYS A 121 -12.70 0.68 -8.15
N HIS A 122 -12.72 1.86 -7.53
CA HIS A 122 -13.57 2.12 -6.36
C HIS A 122 -15.07 2.10 -6.71
N CYS A 123 -15.45 2.55 -7.91
CA CYS A 123 -16.82 2.44 -8.40
C CYS A 123 -17.24 0.96 -8.56
N VAL A 124 -16.37 0.15 -9.16
CA VAL A 124 -16.58 -1.28 -9.39
C VAL A 124 -16.74 -2.03 -8.07
N VAL A 125 -15.82 -1.82 -7.12
CA VAL A 125 -15.86 -2.42 -5.79
C VAL A 125 -17.16 -2.06 -5.08
N ARG A 126 -17.57 -0.78 -5.10
CA ARG A 126 -18.82 -0.33 -4.48
C ARG A 126 -20.04 -1.06 -5.05
N ASN A 127 -20.16 -1.12 -6.37
CA ASN A 127 -21.33 -1.75 -7.00
C ASN A 127 -21.36 -3.26 -6.75
N TYR A 128 -20.20 -3.91 -6.74
CA TYR A 128 -20.09 -5.32 -6.37
C TYR A 128 -20.48 -5.58 -4.91
N MET A 129 -20.06 -4.73 -3.97
CA MET A 129 -20.47 -4.84 -2.57
C MET A 129 -21.99 -4.73 -2.40
N ILE A 130 -22.63 -3.82 -3.14
CA ILE A 130 -24.08 -3.64 -3.11
C ILE A 130 -24.80 -4.89 -3.64
N SER A 131 -24.28 -5.54 -4.69
CA SER A 131 -24.91 -6.74 -5.25
C SER A 131 -24.63 -8.01 -4.45
N MET A 132 -23.61 -8.02 -3.59
CA MET A 132 -23.13 -9.22 -2.89
C MET A 132 -23.26 -9.10 -1.36
N SER A 133 -24.47 -9.31 -0.84
CA SER A 133 -24.80 -9.12 0.57
C SER A 133 -24.20 -10.15 1.54
N ASN A 134 -23.68 -11.28 1.04
CA ASN A 134 -23.13 -12.35 1.87
C ASN A 134 -21.65 -12.15 2.23
N LEU A 135 -20.93 -11.22 1.60
CA LEU A 135 -19.55 -10.87 1.95
C LEU A 135 -19.56 -9.81 3.06
N HIS A 136 -18.98 -10.14 4.21
CA HIS A 136 -18.93 -9.26 5.37
C HIS A 136 -17.80 -8.23 5.27
N TRP A 137 -16.61 -8.66 4.85
CA TRP A 137 -15.42 -7.82 4.69
C TRP A 137 -14.73 -8.12 3.37
N LEU A 138 -14.13 -7.09 2.76
CA LEU A 138 -13.38 -7.20 1.54
C LEU A 138 -11.97 -6.63 1.75
N LEU A 139 -10.95 -7.42 1.41
CA LEU A 139 -9.58 -6.96 1.21
C LEU A 139 -9.42 -6.55 -0.25
N VAL A 140 -9.43 -5.25 -0.50
CA VAL A 140 -9.26 -4.68 -1.84
C VAL A 140 -7.79 -4.47 -2.11
N LEU A 141 -7.28 -5.01 -3.22
CA LEU A 141 -5.88 -4.93 -3.62
C LEU A 141 -5.72 -4.48 -5.08
N ASP A 142 -4.70 -3.67 -5.33
CA ASP A 142 -4.13 -3.49 -6.67
C ASP A 142 -3.42 -4.79 -7.09
N GLY A 143 -3.31 -5.02 -8.40
CA GLY A 143 -2.85 -6.30 -8.96
C GLY A 143 -1.38 -6.66 -8.70
N ASP A 144 -0.57 -5.74 -8.18
CA ASP A 144 0.86 -5.92 -7.86
C ASP A 144 1.12 -6.20 -6.37
N ASN A 145 0.11 -6.72 -5.66
CA ASN A 145 0.23 -7.26 -4.31
C ASN A 145 0.39 -8.79 -4.33
N PHE A 146 1.20 -9.34 -3.44
CA PHE A 146 1.32 -10.78 -3.26
C PHE A 146 1.60 -11.11 -1.79
N ILE A 147 1.09 -12.26 -1.32
CA ILE A 147 1.31 -12.73 0.04
C ILE A 147 2.82 -13.04 0.20
N VAL A 148 3.38 -12.87 1.39
CA VAL A 148 4.74 -13.35 1.75
C VAL A 148 4.73 -14.22 3.00
N ASN A 149 3.65 -14.17 3.78
CA ASN A 149 3.42 -15.06 4.92
C ASN A 149 1.94 -15.48 4.95
N SER A 150 1.66 -16.75 4.62
CA SER A 150 0.29 -17.27 4.64
C SER A 150 -0.21 -17.67 6.03
N SER A 151 0.64 -17.64 7.07
CA SER A 151 0.18 -17.84 8.46
C SER A 151 -0.56 -16.62 9.02
N LYS A 152 -0.39 -15.45 8.40
CA LYS A 152 -1.13 -14.23 8.74
C LYS A 152 -2.55 -14.29 8.21
N LEU A 153 -3.51 -13.90 9.05
CA LEU A 153 -4.94 -13.87 8.74
C LEU A 153 -5.41 -12.46 8.43
N ILE A 154 -6.42 -12.32 7.56
CA ILE A 154 -7.01 -11.00 7.26
C ILE A 154 -7.70 -10.44 8.52
N GLU A 155 -8.28 -11.32 9.31
CA GLU A 155 -8.96 -11.06 10.57
C GLU A 155 -8.07 -10.37 11.61
N GLU A 156 -6.74 -10.59 11.58
CA GLU A 156 -5.78 -9.89 12.46
C GLU A 156 -5.85 -8.36 12.29
N TYR A 157 -6.31 -7.89 11.13
CA TYR A 157 -6.42 -6.48 10.78
C TYR A 157 -7.87 -5.95 10.81
N ILE A 158 -8.86 -6.83 11.00
CA ILE A 158 -10.26 -6.43 11.19
C ILE A 158 -10.43 -5.93 12.64
N PRO A 159 -10.92 -4.71 12.86
CA PRO A 159 -11.11 -4.19 14.20
C PRO A 159 -12.20 -4.94 14.97
N ASN A 160 -12.00 -5.11 16.27
CA ASN A 160 -13.04 -5.64 17.17
C ASN A 160 -14.19 -4.65 17.42
N ASP A 161 -13.96 -3.35 17.18
CA ASP A 161 -15.01 -2.33 17.27
C ASP A 161 -15.90 -2.40 16.01
N GLU A 162 -17.13 -2.87 16.20
CA GLU A 162 -18.13 -3.03 15.13
C GLU A 162 -18.52 -1.72 14.44
N ASN A 163 -18.18 -0.56 15.01
CA ASN A 163 -18.44 0.74 14.38
C ASN A 163 -17.42 1.08 13.28
N ILE A 164 -16.28 0.37 13.23
CA ILE A 164 -15.23 0.60 12.25
C ILE A 164 -15.49 -0.23 11.00
N HIS A 165 -15.71 0.46 9.88
CA HIS A 165 -16.09 -0.17 8.62
C HIS A 165 -14.98 -0.15 7.58
N VAL A 166 -13.92 0.66 7.76
CA VAL A 166 -12.80 0.78 6.82
C VAL A 166 -11.48 0.73 7.58
N VAL A 167 -10.51 -0.01 7.04
CA VAL A 167 -9.12 0.01 7.52
C VAL A 167 -8.21 0.44 6.38
N HIS A 168 -7.54 1.57 6.58
CA HIS A 168 -6.42 2.01 5.77
C HIS A 168 -5.13 1.92 6.59
N TYR A 169 -4.01 2.17 5.93
CA TYR A 169 -2.73 2.33 6.62
C TYR A 169 -1.87 3.38 5.93
N GLU A 170 -0.93 3.95 6.67
CA GLU A 170 0.05 4.88 6.13
C GLU A 170 1.20 4.13 5.42
N ARG A 171 1.49 4.52 4.17
CA ARG A 171 2.60 4.02 3.37
C ARG A 171 3.93 4.26 4.06
N PHE A 172 4.82 3.27 4.01
CA PHE A 172 6.07 3.29 4.77
C PHE A 172 7.00 4.44 4.40
N TYR A 173 7.08 4.83 3.12
CA TYR A 173 8.04 5.85 2.68
C TYR A 173 7.49 7.26 2.71
N THR A 174 6.25 7.45 2.26
CA THR A 174 5.68 8.79 2.06
C THR A 174 4.76 9.22 3.20
N GLY A 175 4.21 8.25 3.95
CA GLY A 175 3.14 8.48 4.91
C GLY A 175 1.80 8.86 4.24
N GLU A 176 1.66 8.60 2.94
CA GLU A 176 0.36 8.63 2.28
C GLU A 176 -0.58 7.58 2.87
N ILE A 177 -1.88 7.78 2.79
CA ILE A 177 -2.86 6.76 3.12
C ILE A 177 -2.90 5.83 1.90
N MET A 178 -2.69 4.53 2.08
CA MET A 178 -2.64 3.59 0.96
C MET A 178 -4.00 3.44 0.27
N ALA A 179 -4.06 3.73 -1.04
CA ALA A 179 -5.25 3.52 -1.87
C ALA A 179 -5.26 2.15 -2.60
N GLY A 180 -4.08 1.56 -2.78
CA GLY A 180 -3.91 0.28 -3.48
C GLY A 180 -4.17 -0.96 -2.61
N ALA A 181 -4.38 -0.78 -1.31
CA ALA A 181 -4.65 -1.88 -0.39
C ALA A 181 -5.44 -1.36 0.83
N TYR A 182 -6.68 -1.82 1.01
CA TYR A 182 -7.53 -1.42 2.14
C TYR A 182 -8.54 -2.53 2.49
N LEU A 183 -8.94 -2.61 3.77
CA LEU A 183 -10.06 -3.45 4.18
C LEU A 183 -11.32 -2.60 4.26
N ILE A 184 -12.43 -3.17 3.82
CA ILE A 184 -13.73 -2.48 3.84
C ILE A 184 -14.85 -3.47 4.14
N GLN A 185 -15.66 -3.14 5.15
CA GLN A 185 -16.83 -3.89 5.52
C GLN A 185 -17.96 -3.60 4.53
N ASN A 186 -18.76 -4.61 4.21
CA ASN A 186 -19.98 -4.41 3.46
C ASN A 186 -21.06 -3.77 4.33
N HIS A 187 -21.03 -2.44 4.40
CA HIS A 187 -21.90 -1.62 5.22
C HIS A 187 -22.32 -0.36 4.47
N VAL A 188 -23.50 0.19 4.79
CA VAL A 188 -24.03 1.39 4.12
C VAL A 188 -23.08 2.58 4.25
N TRP A 189 -22.35 2.69 5.36
CA TRP A 189 -21.34 3.72 5.55
C TRP A 189 -20.16 3.55 4.58
N SER A 190 -19.70 2.31 4.37
CA SER A 190 -18.66 1.98 3.40
C SER A 190 -19.08 2.28 1.96
N HIS A 191 -20.34 2.02 1.61
CA HIS A 191 -20.87 2.39 0.28
C HIS A 191 -20.85 3.90 0.07
N LYS A 192 -21.17 4.68 1.12
CA LYS A 192 -21.05 6.14 1.10
C LYS A 192 -19.58 6.57 0.99
N TYR A 193 -18.67 5.95 1.75
CA TYR A 193 -17.24 6.23 1.70
C TYR A 193 -16.68 6.08 0.28
N LEU A 194 -16.98 4.96 -0.40
CA LEU A 194 -16.57 4.76 -1.79
C LEU A 194 -17.28 5.71 -2.76
N SER A 195 -18.56 6.07 -2.54
CA SER A 195 -19.25 7.10 -3.33
C SER A 195 -18.55 8.45 -3.25
N VAL A 196 -18.20 8.89 -2.03
CA VAL A 196 -17.49 10.16 -1.82
C VAL A 196 -16.14 10.08 -2.51
N TRP A 197 -15.38 8.99 -2.33
CA TRP A 197 -14.09 8.82 -2.99
C TRP A 197 -14.19 8.92 -4.51
N VAL A 198 -15.12 8.20 -5.11
CA VAL A 198 -15.34 8.21 -6.55
C VAL A 198 -15.76 9.60 -7.06
N SER A 199 -16.54 10.36 -6.28
CA SER A 199 -16.96 11.72 -6.65
C SER A 199 -15.80 12.71 -6.83
N PHE A 200 -14.66 12.46 -6.16
CA PHE A 200 -13.47 13.30 -6.30
C PHE A 200 -12.82 13.22 -7.68
N TYR A 201 -13.20 12.25 -8.52
CA TYR A 201 -12.76 12.21 -9.92
C TYR A 201 -13.04 13.54 -10.66
N SER A 202 -14.21 14.14 -10.41
CA SER A 202 -14.61 15.43 -10.98
C SER A 202 -13.90 16.64 -10.36
N LYS A 203 -13.25 16.44 -9.22
CA LYS A 203 -12.57 17.45 -8.39
C LYS A 203 -11.04 17.41 -8.51
N LEU A 204 -10.51 16.52 -9.36
CA LEU A 204 -9.06 16.40 -9.55
C LEU A 204 -8.46 17.71 -10.08
N PRO A 205 -7.22 18.06 -9.66
CA PRO A 205 -6.46 19.10 -10.32
C PRO A 205 -6.35 18.82 -11.83
N LYS A 206 -6.66 19.83 -12.65
CA LYS A 206 -6.72 19.65 -14.12
C LYS A 206 -5.33 19.48 -14.75
N THR A 207 -4.27 19.88 -14.05
CA THR A 207 -2.91 19.86 -14.53
C THR A 207 -1.95 19.45 -13.42
N GLY A 208 -0.81 18.87 -13.82
CA GLY A 208 0.27 18.53 -12.91
C GLY A 208 0.09 17.22 -12.13
N TYR A 209 0.95 17.03 -11.13
CA TYR A 209 1.00 15.81 -10.34
C TYR A 209 0.05 15.87 -9.13
N HIS A 210 -0.93 14.97 -9.10
CA HIS A 210 -1.97 14.92 -8.06
C HIS A 210 -2.26 13.50 -7.54
N ASN A 211 -1.44 12.52 -7.93
CA ASN A 211 -1.48 11.11 -7.52
C ASN A 211 -2.86 10.43 -7.59
N HIS A 212 -3.68 10.78 -8.61
CA HIS A 212 -4.98 10.15 -8.92
C HIS A 212 -5.89 9.90 -7.69
N ASP A 213 -6.33 8.65 -7.49
CA ASP A 213 -7.21 8.20 -6.40
C ASP A 213 -6.52 8.32 -5.04
N ASN A 214 -5.23 8.00 -4.94
CA ASN A 214 -4.46 8.07 -3.70
C ASN A 214 -4.30 9.52 -3.23
N GLY A 215 -4.08 10.46 -4.15
CA GLY A 215 -4.04 11.87 -3.81
C GLY A 215 -5.40 12.38 -3.33
N ALA A 216 -6.49 11.99 -4.01
CA ALA A 216 -7.84 12.35 -3.61
C ALA A 216 -8.27 11.72 -2.26
N LEU A 217 -7.81 10.50 -1.96
CA LEU A 217 -8.12 9.75 -0.75
C LEU A 217 -7.87 10.56 0.52
N HIS A 218 -6.83 11.40 0.54
CA HIS A 218 -6.53 12.23 1.69
C HIS A 218 -7.63 13.25 1.99
N MET A 219 -8.22 13.89 0.98
CA MET A 219 -9.37 14.76 1.17
C MET A 219 -10.63 13.99 1.56
N VAL A 220 -10.86 12.84 0.91
CA VAL A 220 -11.97 11.93 1.24
C VAL A 220 -11.89 11.52 2.71
N PHE A 221 -10.70 11.16 3.18
CA PHE A 221 -10.47 10.77 4.56
C PHE A 221 -10.84 11.90 5.52
N LEU A 222 -10.34 13.13 5.29
CA LEU A 222 -10.68 14.30 6.11
C LEU A 222 -12.19 14.59 6.13
N GLU A 223 -12.86 14.50 4.99
CA GLU A 223 -14.32 14.69 4.87
C GLU A 223 -15.07 13.61 5.67
N MET A 224 -14.68 12.35 5.51
CA MET A 224 -15.39 11.21 6.08
C MET A 224 -15.16 11.00 7.58
N ILE A 225 -14.04 11.48 8.14
CA ILE A 225 -13.82 11.54 9.60
C ILE A 225 -14.48 12.77 10.24
N GLY A 226 -15.09 13.66 9.45
CA GLY A 226 -15.73 14.87 9.96
C GLY A 226 -14.75 15.95 10.44
N LYS A 227 -13.60 16.11 9.76
CA LYS A 227 -12.65 17.18 10.07
C LYS A 227 -13.29 18.55 9.83
N ASP A 228 -12.89 19.60 10.54
CA ASP A 228 -13.42 20.95 10.36
C ASP A 228 -13.17 21.51 8.94
N SER A 229 -14.11 22.32 8.45
CA SER A 229 -14.07 22.89 7.10
C SER A 229 -12.82 23.73 6.85
N ALA A 230 -12.34 24.48 7.86
CA ALA A 230 -11.14 25.31 7.71
C ALA A 230 -9.89 24.46 7.40
N SER A 231 -9.71 23.33 8.09
CA SER A 231 -8.65 22.37 7.82
C SER A 231 -8.80 21.72 6.44
N GLN A 232 -10.02 21.32 6.08
CA GLN A 232 -10.31 20.73 4.76
C GLN A 232 -9.98 21.72 3.63
N GLU A 233 -10.48 22.95 3.71
CA GLU A 233 -10.23 24.00 2.71
C GLU A 233 -8.74 24.34 2.60
N LYS A 234 -8.05 24.47 3.75
CA LYS A 234 -6.60 24.69 3.78
C LYS A 234 -5.85 23.62 2.99
N CYS A 235 -6.14 22.34 3.23
CA CYS A 235 -5.43 21.25 2.54
C CYS A 235 -5.88 21.10 1.08
N TYR A 236 -7.17 21.26 0.79
CA TYR A 236 -7.69 21.20 -0.57
C TYR A 236 -7.10 22.30 -1.46
N SER A 237 -6.89 23.50 -0.93
CA SER A 237 -6.22 24.59 -1.67
C SER A 237 -4.80 24.19 -2.12
N LYS A 238 -4.04 23.50 -1.26
CA LYS A 238 -2.71 22.96 -1.60
C LYS A 238 -2.81 21.81 -2.61
N TYR A 239 -3.86 20.97 -2.52
CA TYR A 239 -4.11 19.91 -3.49
C TYR A 239 -4.32 20.48 -4.89
N LEU A 240 -5.16 21.50 -5.03
CA LEU A 240 -5.43 22.18 -6.31
C LEU A 240 -4.19 22.86 -6.91
N GLN A 241 -3.21 23.22 -6.07
CA GLN A 241 -1.93 23.81 -6.48
C GLN A 241 -0.82 22.76 -6.72
N SER A 242 -1.12 21.47 -6.57
CA SER A 242 -0.13 20.40 -6.73
C SER A 242 0.20 20.18 -8.20
N THR A 243 1.29 20.81 -8.63
CA THR A 243 1.79 20.72 -10.02
C THR A 243 2.95 19.73 -10.19
N ASN A 244 3.58 19.32 -9.09
CA ASN A 244 4.71 18.41 -9.02
C ASN A 244 4.72 17.66 -7.68
N GLU A 245 5.60 16.66 -7.55
CA GLU A 245 5.72 15.85 -6.32
C GLU A 245 5.98 16.70 -5.06
N TRP A 246 6.80 17.74 -5.17
CA TRP A 246 7.14 18.61 -4.03
C TRP A 246 5.90 19.33 -3.47
N ASN A 247 5.09 19.93 -4.34
CA ASN A 247 3.85 20.59 -3.95
C ASN A 247 2.82 19.58 -3.44
N TYR A 248 2.77 18.39 -4.04
CA TYR A 248 1.95 17.30 -3.55
C TYR A 248 2.34 16.86 -2.13
N TYR A 249 3.64 16.78 -1.80
CA TYR A 249 4.06 16.45 -0.44
C TYR A 249 3.75 17.56 0.58
N LYS A 250 3.68 18.84 0.16
CA LYS A 250 3.14 19.91 1.01
C LYS A 250 1.64 19.75 1.28
N TYR A 251 0.89 19.32 0.27
CA TYR A 251 -0.50 18.93 0.44
C TYR A 251 -0.64 17.75 1.43
N LEU A 252 0.15 16.70 1.23
CA LEU A 252 0.18 15.53 2.11
C LEU A 252 0.50 15.93 3.56
N ARG A 253 1.52 16.76 3.76
CA ARG A 253 1.89 17.34 5.06
C ARG A 253 0.70 18.02 5.73
N CYS A 254 -0.06 18.82 4.98
CA CYS A 254 -1.27 19.48 5.49
C CYS A 254 -2.30 18.46 5.97
N CYS A 255 -2.64 17.46 5.15
CA CYS A 255 -3.62 16.45 5.53
C CYS A 255 -3.19 15.67 6.77
N ARG A 256 -1.91 15.30 6.86
CA ARG A 256 -1.36 14.59 8.02
C ARG A 256 -1.36 15.46 9.28
N CYS A 257 -1.06 16.75 9.16
CA CYS A 257 -1.22 17.70 10.24
C CYS A 257 -2.67 17.80 10.72
N ALA A 258 -3.64 17.84 9.79
CA ALA A 258 -5.06 17.90 10.09
C ALA A 258 -5.57 16.62 10.79
N ILE A 259 -5.08 15.44 10.38
CA ILE A 259 -5.34 14.15 11.05
C ILE A 259 -4.71 14.11 12.44
N GLY A 260 -3.50 14.64 12.57
CA GLY A 260 -2.72 14.63 13.81
C GLY A 260 -2.29 13.22 14.22
N GLY A 261 -2.31 12.95 15.53
CA GLY A 261 -1.91 11.66 16.10
C GLY A 261 -3.01 10.60 16.16
N GLN A 262 -4.26 10.99 15.89
CA GLN A 262 -5.40 10.09 15.94
C GLN A 262 -5.28 9.03 14.84
N ARG A 263 -5.58 7.78 15.18
CA ARG A 263 -5.53 6.65 14.25
C ARG A 263 -6.79 5.81 14.31
N ILE A 264 -7.57 5.91 15.39
CA ILE A 264 -8.87 5.26 15.52
C ILE A 264 -9.96 6.33 15.46
N PHE A 265 -10.80 6.26 14.43
CA PHE A 265 -11.94 7.15 14.22
C PHE A 265 -13.23 6.33 14.31
N LYS A 266 -14.37 7.02 14.43
CA LYS A 266 -15.69 6.39 14.58
C LYS A 266 -15.97 5.27 13.57
N HIS A 267 -15.53 5.44 12.33
CA HIS A 267 -15.81 4.50 11.23
C HIS A 267 -14.57 4.01 10.48
N VAL A 268 -13.39 4.50 10.83
CA VAL A 268 -12.16 4.23 10.10
C VAL A 268 -11.02 3.96 11.08
N HIS A 269 -10.26 2.90 10.84
CA HIS A 269 -8.98 2.65 11.49
C HIS A 269 -7.86 2.94 10.49
N LEU A 270 -6.98 3.87 10.83
CA LEU A 270 -5.78 4.18 10.06
C LEU A 270 -4.58 3.53 10.79
N LEU A 271 -4.04 2.45 10.24
CA LEU A 271 -2.85 1.84 10.81
C LEU A 271 -1.62 2.73 10.54
N ARG A 272 -0.73 2.78 11.52
CA ARG A 272 0.52 3.55 11.41
C ARG A 272 1.45 2.98 10.33
N ARG A 273 2.38 3.82 9.89
CA ARG A 273 3.52 3.40 9.06
C ARG A 273 4.15 2.11 9.61
N GLY A 274 4.46 1.16 8.73
CA GLY A 274 5.09 -0.11 9.11
C GLY A 274 4.20 -1.11 9.87
N HIS A 275 2.92 -0.80 10.09
CA HIS A 275 1.94 -1.68 10.75
C HIS A 275 0.77 -2.08 9.85
N GLY A 276 0.78 -1.64 8.58
CA GLY A 276 -0.18 -2.07 7.56
C GLY A 276 0.03 -3.54 7.17
N PHE A 277 -1.01 -4.15 6.60
CA PHE A 277 -0.97 -5.53 6.11
C PHE A 277 -0.20 -5.70 4.79
N SER A 278 0.05 -4.62 4.05
CA SER A 278 0.88 -4.66 2.82
C SER A 278 2.01 -3.62 2.86
N ARG A 279 3.25 -4.06 2.60
CA ARG A 279 4.47 -3.24 2.78
C ARG A 279 5.14 -2.89 1.45
N ASP A 280 5.57 -1.62 1.33
CA ASP A 280 6.25 -1.03 0.16
C ASP A 280 7.74 -1.44 0.01
N PHE A 281 8.20 -2.60 0.50
CA PHE A 281 9.63 -2.94 0.56
C PHE A 281 10.00 -4.28 -0.09
N ALA A 282 11.23 -4.37 -0.60
CA ALA A 282 11.71 -5.53 -1.35
C ALA A 282 12.33 -6.64 -0.49
N VAL A 283 12.89 -6.37 0.70
CA VAL A 283 13.40 -7.45 1.56
C VAL A 283 12.31 -7.84 2.56
N PRO A 284 11.60 -8.96 2.35
CA PRO A 284 10.55 -9.40 3.25
C PRO A 284 11.10 -9.75 4.63
N PHE A 285 10.34 -9.42 5.65
CA PHE A 285 10.53 -9.88 7.01
C PHE A 285 9.57 -11.04 7.26
N ILE A 286 9.94 -11.97 8.14
CA ILE A 286 9.08 -13.12 8.44
C ILE A 286 7.69 -12.72 8.96
N ASN A 287 7.56 -11.54 9.57
CA ASN A 287 6.29 -11.03 10.08
C ASN A 287 5.49 -10.20 9.05
N ASP A 288 6.00 -9.98 7.84
CA ASP A 288 5.23 -9.32 6.79
C ASP A 288 4.10 -10.23 6.31
N PHE A 289 2.93 -9.65 6.05
CA PHE A 289 1.81 -10.39 5.47
C PHE A 289 1.83 -10.31 3.93
N ILE A 290 1.75 -9.11 3.37
CA ILE A 290 1.69 -8.85 1.92
C ILE A 290 2.84 -7.90 1.53
N LEU A 291 3.43 -8.11 0.36
CA LEU A 291 4.30 -7.12 -0.28
C LEU A 291 3.60 -6.45 -1.45
N HIS A 292 3.87 -5.15 -1.61
CA HIS A 292 3.31 -4.31 -2.66
C HIS A 292 4.41 -3.80 -3.60
N GLY A 293 4.10 -3.78 -4.90
CA GLY A 293 4.83 -2.98 -5.88
C GLY A 293 6.11 -3.61 -6.43
N TYR A 294 6.39 -4.88 -6.10
CA TYR A 294 7.35 -5.66 -6.87
C TYR A 294 6.73 -5.97 -8.24
N LYS A 295 7.39 -5.59 -9.33
CA LYS A 295 6.87 -5.69 -10.71
C LYS A 295 7.78 -6.55 -11.59
N SER A 296 8.09 -7.74 -11.10
CA SER A 296 8.95 -8.70 -11.80
C SER A 296 8.49 -10.13 -11.54
N ASP A 297 9.28 -11.11 -11.96
CA ASP A 297 8.97 -12.53 -11.80
C ASP A 297 8.96 -12.89 -10.29
N LEU A 298 7.81 -13.36 -9.80
CA LEU A 298 7.65 -13.83 -8.43
C LEU A 298 8.44 -15.12 -8.15
N ASN A 299 8.92 -15.85 -9.18
CA ASN A 299 9.83 -16.98 -8.99
C ASN A 299 11.19 -16.58 -8.37
N LYS A 300 11.47 -15.29 -8.26
CA LYS A 300 12.57 -14.79 -7.43
C LYS A 300 12.28 -14.94 -5.94
N TYR A 301 11.03 -14.85 -5.49
CA TYR A 301 10.65 -15.05 -4.10
C TYR A 301 10.22 -16.48 -3.80
N PHE A 302 9.69 -17.19 -4.81
CA PHE A 302 9.13 -18.53 -4.64
C PHE A 302 9.80 -19.54 -5.57
N TYR A 303 9.96 -20.78 -5.14
CA TYR A 303 10.42 -21.87 -6.03
C TYR A 303 9.36 -22.21 -7.08
N HIS A 304 8.07 -22.20 -6.70
CA HIS A 304 6.94 -22.50 -7.58
C HIS A 304 5.76 -21.56 -7.34
N THR A 305 5.55 -20.59 -8.22
CA THR A 305 4.42 -19.63 -8.11
C THR A 305 3.09 -20.18 -8.64
N ASP A 306 3.12 -21.35 -9.28
CA ASP A 306 1.99 -21.97 -9.98
C ASP A 306 1.26 -23.05 -9.17
N LYS A 307 1.84 -23.48 -8.04
CA LYS A 307 1.27 -24.52 -7.17
C LYS A 307 0.79 -23.92 -5.86
N CYS A 308 -0.49 -24.15 -5.53
CA CYS A 308 -1.01 -23.87 -4.20
C CYS A 308 -0.53 -24.98 -3.25
N THR A 309 0.60 -24.75 -2.56
CA THR A 309 1.08 -25.65 -1.51
C THR A 309 0.54 -25.20 -0.16
N ASN A 310 0.15 -26.15 0.70
CA ASN A 310 -0.28 -25.84 2.08
C ASN A 310 0.88 -25.32 2.94
N ASP A 311 2.11 -25.73 2.61
CA ASP A 311 3.33 -25.20 3.21
C ASP A 311 3.93 -24.14 2.31
N TRP A 312 3.71 -22.89 2.70
CA TRP A 312 4.18 -21.71 2.00
C TRP A 312 5.63 -21.37 2.36
N LEU A 313 6.06 -21.74 3.58
CA LEU A 313 7.41 -21.50 4.07
C LEU A 313 8.45 -22.35 3.33
N SER A 314 8.08 -23.54 2.88
CA SER A 314 8.95 -24.34 2.00
C SER A 314 8.95 -23.86 0.54
N ASN A 315 7.93 -23.11 0.13
CA ASN A 315 7.85 -22.60 -1.24
C ASN A 315 8.54 -21.23 -1.40
N ILE A 316 8.74 -20.46 -0.32
CA ILE A 316 9.56 -19.24 -0.36
C ILE A 316 11.06 -19.56 -0.37
N ARG A 317 11.82 -18.71 -1.05
CA ARG A 317 13.28 -18.66 -0.97
C ARG A 317 13.70 -18.00 0.35
N GLN A 318 13.84 -18.82 1.39
CA GLN A 318 14.12 -18.37 2.75
C GLN A 318 15.38 -17.48 2.83
N GLU A 319 16.36 -17.69 1.96
CA GLU A 319 17.57 -16.86 1.87
C GLU A 319 17.30 -15.38 1.58
N LEU A 320 16.11 -15.03 1.08
CA LEU A 320 15.69 -13.66 0.79
C LEU A 320 14.92 -12.99 1.94
N PHE A 321 14.62 -13.74 3.00
CA PHE A 321 13.79 -13.29 4.11
C PHE A 321 14.63 -13.01 5.36
N VAL A 322 14.24 -11.98 6.10
CA VAL A 322 14.82 -11.68 7.42
C VAL A 322 13.96 -12.31 8.50
N PHE A 323 14.47 -13.38 9.11
CA PHE A 323 13.81 -14.10 10.20
C PHE A 323 14.14 -13.53 11.58
N ASN A 324 15.31 -12.90 11.74
CA ASN A 324 15.73 -12.34 13.01
C ASN A 324 15.06 -10.97 13.24
N MET A 325 14.22 -10.88 14.28
CA MET A 325 13.48 -9.66 14.60
C MET A 325 14.36 -8.46 14.97
N SER A 326 15.53 -8.69 15.58
CA SER A 326 16.49 -7.61 15.86
C SER A 326 17.10 -7.05 14.58
N ILE A 327 17.41 -7.91 13.60
CA ILE A 327 17.89 -7.48 12.27
C ILE A 327 16.77 -6.73 11.54
N ALA A 328 15.55 -7.26 11.52
CA ALA A 328 14.39 -6.61 10.91
C ALA A 328 14.12 -5.23 11.53
N ARG A 329 14.26 -5.10 12.85
CA ARG A 329 14.14 -3.81 13.56
C ARG A 329 15.22 -2.83 13.13
N ASN A 330 16.49 -3.24 13.08
CA ASN A 330 17.59 -2.38 12.63
C ASN A 330 17.38 -1.91 11.19
N MET A 331 16.97 -2.80 10.29
CA MET A 331 16.63 -2.44 8.91
C MET A 331 15.45 -1.48 8.85
N THR A 332 14.43 -1.67 9.69
CA THR A 332 13.28 -0.77 9.76
C THR A 332 13.69 0.64 10.18
N ILE A 333 14.55 0.76 11.21
CA ILE A 333 15.12 2.04 11.64
C ILE A 333 15.86 2.70 10.48
N GLU A 334 16.73 1.95 9.79
CA GLU A 334 17.52 2.47 8.68
C GLU A 334 16.64 2.99 7.53
N LYS A 335 15.55 2.26 7.23
CA LYS A 335 14.60 2.63 6.18
C LYS A 335 13.70 3.79 6.59
N ASP A 336 13.31 3.89 7.87
CA ASP A 336 12.58 5.04 8.39
C ASP A 336 13.45 6.31 8.29
N GLN A 337 14.71 6.24 8.70
CA GLN A 337 15.69 7.31 8.55
C GLN A 337 15.90 7.72 7.09
N TYR A 338 15.98 6.75 6.17
CA TYR A 338 16.02 7.04 4.74
C TYR A 338 14.74 7.74 4.26
N ALA A 339 13.56 7.25 4.67
CA ALA A 339 12.28 7.82 4.29
C ALA A 339 12.20 9.29 4.69
N ILE A 340 12.63 9.63 5.90
CA ILE A 340 12.59 11.02 6.41
C ILE A 340 13.55 11.92 5.65
N ARG A 341 14.77 11.45 5.32
CA ARG A 341 15.68 12.25 4.50
C ARG A 341 15.11 12.54 3.12
N LYS A 342 14.41 11.57 2.51
CA LYS A 342 13.86 11.70 1.16
C LYS A 342 12.52 12.44 1.11
N TYR A 343 11.67 12.23 2.11
CA TYR A 343 10.29 12.71 2.19
C TYR A 343 10.09 13.60 3.42
N SER A 344 11.10 14.41 3.75
CA SER A 344 11.14 15.24 4.97
C SER A 344 9.91 16.13 5.12
N ILE A 345 9.39 16.66 4.02
CA ILE A 345 8.20 17.51 4.00
C ILE A 345 6.97 16.77 4.56
N SER A 346 6.74 15.53 4.14
CA SER A 346 5.51 14.81 4.49
C SER A 346 5.63 13.97 5.77
N LEU A 347 6.85 13.74 6.27
CA LEU A 347 7.11 12.93 7.46
C LEU A 347 7.51 13.75 8.68
N GLY A 348 8.32 14.79 8.50
CA GLY A 348 8.86 15.62 9.59
C GLY A 348 9.95 14.91 10.40
N ILE A 349 9.59 13.85 11.14
CA ILE A 349 10.47 13.13 12.08
C ILE A 349 10.30 11.60 11.99
N PRO A 350 11.24 10.81 12.53
CA PRO A 350 11.03 9.37 12.72
C PRO A 350 9.88 9.13 13.68
N ASP A 351 8.87 8.40 13.21
CA ASP A 351 7.67 8.08 13.98
C ASP A 351 7.53 6.59 14.28
N ILE A 352 8.39 5.73 13.74
CA ILE A 352 8.34 4.28 13.96
C ILE A 352 9.66 3.68 14.45
N SER A 353 10.80 4.34 14.21
CA SER A 353 12.14 3.86 14.59
C SER A 353 12.23 3.35 16.03
N ASP A 354 11.63 4.07 16.97
CA ASP A 354 11.78 3.77 18.40
C ASP A 354 10.86 2.65 18.89
N CYS A 355 9.79 2.34 18.15
CA CYS A 355 8.71 1.49 18.65
C CYS A 355 8.37 0.29 17.77
N TRP A 356 8.79 0.23 16.51
CA TRP A 356 8.48 -0.91 15.65
C TRP A 356 9.08 -2.22 16.21
N PRO A 357 8.34 -3.35 16.19
CA PRO A 357 7.02 -3.58 15.58
C PRO A 357 5.81 -3.31 16.49
N ASN A 358 6.04 -2.76 17.68
CA ASN A 358 5.05 -2.64 18.75
C ASN A 358 4.69 -1.17 19.03
N CYS A 359 4.51 -0.37 17.98
CA CYS A 359 4.08 1.01 18.18
C CYS A 359 2.67 1.05 18.73
N GLU A 360 2.41 2.00 19.64
CA GLU A 360 1.05 2.36 20.06
C GLU A 360 0.20 2.67 18.83
N LYS A 361 -1.09 2.31 18.88
CA LYS A 361 -2.00 2.55 17.75
C LYS A 361 -2.08 4.03 17.40
N GLU A 362 -2.19 4.89 18.38
CA GLU A 362 -2.21 6.34 18.22
C GLU A 362 -0.85 6.98 18.53
N ILE A 363 -0.64 8.21 18.09
CA ILE A 363 0.51 9.02 18.47
C ILE A 363 0.06 9.97 19.56
N THR A 364 0.55 9.78 20.79
CA THR A 364 0.10 10.51 21.98
C THR A 364 1.26 11.16 22.74
N GLY A 365 0.94 11.93 23.78
CA GLY A 365 1.92 12.51 24.72
C GLY A 365 3.00 13.36 24.06
N GLU A 366 4.24 13.27 24.56
CA GLU A 366 5.37 14.02 24.02
C GLU A 366 5.69 13.69 22.56
N LYS A 367 5.43 12.44 22.13
CA LYS A 367 5.62 12.03 20.74
C LYS A 367 4.69 12.81 19.83
N LEU A 368 3.44 13.02 20.24
CA LEU A 368 2.48 13.83 19.49
C LEU A 368 2.94 15.29 19.38
N VAL A 369 3.43 15.88 20.47
CA VAL A 369 3.92 17.27 20.46
C VAL A 369 5.09 17.41 19.47
N LYS A 370 6.05 16.49 19.49
CA LYS A 370 7.18 16.48 18.54
C LYS A 370 6.71 16.27 17.10
N TYR A 371 5.79 15.33 16.88
CA TYR A 371 5.20 15.01 15.58
C TYR A 371 4.49 16.23 14.96
N LEU A 372 3.59 16.86 15.71
CA LEU A 372 2.86 18.05 15.23
C LEU A 372 3.79 19.25 15.05
N ARG A 373 4.77 19.47 15.92
CA ARG A 373 5.78 20.52 15.73
C ARG A 373 6.53 20.33 14.42
N ALA A 374 6.97 19.11 14.12
CA ALA A 374 7.68 18.86 12.86
C ALA A 374 6.76 19.01 11.63
N LEU A 375 5.51 18.55 11.71
CA LEU A 375 4.60 18.49 10.56
C LEU A 375 3.76 19.74 10.33
N CYS A 376 3.42 20.51 11.35
CA CYS A 376 2.40 21.57 11.27
C CYS A 376 2.95 22.99 11.18
N HIS A 377 4.26 23.19 11.30
CA HIS A 377 4.87 24.52 11.12
C HIS A 377 5.11 24.80 9.63
N ASP A 378 4.23 25.61 9.03
CA ASP A 378 4.39 26.10 7.65
C ASP A 378 5.63 26.98 7.50
#